data_AF-A0A1F6E7F9-F1
#
_entry.id   AF-A0A1F6E7F9-F1
#
_cell.length_a   1.000
_cell.length_b   1.000
_cell.length_c   1.000
_cell.angle_alpha   90.00
_cell.angle_beta   90.00
_cell.angle_gamma   90.00
#
_symmetry.space_group_name_H-M   'P 1'
#
loop_
_entity.id
_entity.type
_entity.pdbx_description
1 polymer ?
#
loop_
_entity_poly.entity_id
_entity_poly.type
_entity_poly.pdbx_seq_one_letter_code
_entity_poly.pdbx_strand_id
1 'polypeptide(L)'
;MKACGVIEVITPKKFVLNGLWFGPRRPKRAIVWVHGLGSSAFSQLGIVDHLADTDTAVITFNNRGFGTINSVKRRIGNTSKSISVGTAHEIFTDSVDDIQGAIDFVRRAGVKNIYLAGHSTGCQKSIYWASKKGGRGVKGIILLAPISDYSTHIMLQGKRRVARATIVARALVRGGKKHEMLPAHIWYQEFDAQRFLSLSTPDSVEEIFSYAQPKKNPRILKTVKVPLLVLLGEKDEYGDRPAEGIAEWFKMHVQARKSDIRIIPGAPHSFADSEQRVATTMRRWIASL
;
A
#
# COMPACT_ATOMS: atom_id res chain seq x y z
N MET A 1 23.59 -4.85 -15.31
CA MET A 1 22.91 -4.10 -14.22
C MET A 1 22.00 -3.04 -14.85
N LYS A 2 20.76 -2.90 -14.40
CA LYS A 2 19.86 -1.82 -14.85
C LYS A 2 20.22 -0.52 -14.15
N ALA A 3 19.93 0.62 -14.80
CA ALA A 3 20.15 1.93 -14.19
C ALA A 3 19.24 2.11 -12.97
N CYS A 4 19.85 2.54 -11.85
CA CYS A 4 19.17 2.90 -10.61
C CYS A 4 19.76 4.21 -10.06
N GLY A 5 18.90 5.13 -9.63
CA GLY A 5 19.32 6.39 -9.02
C GLY A 5 18.53 6.71 -7.76
N VAL A 6 19.18 7.35 -6.79
CA VAL A 6 18.52 7.83 -5.57
C VAL A 6 17.66 9.05 -5.89
N ILE A 7 16.48 9.12 -5.27
CA ILE A 7 15.57 10.26 -5.40
C ILE A 7 15.06 10.74 -4.04
N GLU A 8 14.64 12.00 -3.99
CA GLU A 8 13.92 12.59 -2.87
C GLU A 8 12.52 13.03 -3.32
N VAL A 9 11.50 12.39 -2.75
CA VAL A 9 10.11 12.76 -2.95
C VAL A 9 9.72 13.80 -1.90
N ILE A 10 9.35 14.99 -2.35
CA ILE A 10 8.79 16.04 -1.49
C ILE A 10 7.27 15.99 -1.58
N THR A 11 6.61 15.71 -0.46
CA THR A 11 5.15 15.64 -0.38
C THR A 11 4.51 17.04 -0.35
N PRO A 12 3.19 17.16 -0.64
CA PRO A 12 2.48 18.43 -0.47
C PRO A 12 2.60 19.02 0.94
N LYS A 13 2.52 18.20 2.00
CA LYS A 13 2.78 18.63 3.40
C LYS A 13 4.27 18.77 3.75
N LYS A 14 5.15 18.71 2.76
CA LYS A 14 6.60 18.98 2.82
C LYS A 14 7.42 17.93 3.57
N PHE A 15 6.96 16.69 3.65
CA PHE A 15 7.81 15.58 4.06
C PHE A 15 8.79 15.23 2.95
N VAL A 16 10.01 14.85 3.31
CA VAL A 16 11.06 14.39 2.41
C VAL A 16 11.17 12.87 2.57
N LEU A 17 10.81 12.15 1.51
CA LEU A 17 10.74 10.70 1.47
C LEU A 17 11.78 10.17 0.49
N ASN A 18 12.73 9.38 0.98
CA ASN A 18 13.80 8.82 0.16
C ASN A 18 13.25 7.68 -0.71
N GLY A 19 13.80 7.53 -1.91
CA GLY A 19 13.41 6.47 -2.82
C GLY A 19 14.46 6.17 -3.89
N LEU A 20 14.07 5.30 -4.81
CA LEU A 20 14.90 4.86 -5.93
C LEU A 20 14.12 4.99 -7.24
N TRP A 21 14.83 5.40 -8.28
CA TRP A 21 14.39 5.44 -9.67
C TRP A 21 15.07 4.33 -10.44
N PHE A 22 14.31 3.31 -10.85
CA PHE A 22 14.78 2.24 -11.72
C PHE A 22 14.39 2.52 -13.17
N GLY A 23 15.31 2.27 -14.11
CA GLY A 23 15.07 2.45 -15.54
C GLY A 23 15.62 3.77 -16.11
N PRO A 24 15.19 4.17 -17.32
CA PRO A 24 15.78 5.28 -18.04
C PRO A 24 15.41 6.62 -17.42
N ARG A 25 16.26 7.64 -17.64
CA ARG A 25 16.02 9.02 -17.17
C ARG A 25 14.81 9.69 -17.82
N ARG A 26 14.45 9.28 -19.04
CA ARG A 26 13.33 9.84 -19.83
C ARG A 26 12.42 8.71 -20.32
N PRO A 27 11.65 8.07 -19.43
CA PRO A 27 10.77 6.97 -19.79
C PRO A 27 9.50 7.47 -20.49
N LYS A 28 8.86 6.62 -21.28
CA LYS A 28 7.51 6.88 -21.82
C LYS A 28 6.43 6.75 -20.75
N ARG A 29 6.67 5.91 -19.74
CA ARG A 29 5.75 5.66 -18.63
C ARG A 29 6.48 5.39 -17.32
N ALA A 30 5.79 5.60 -16.21
CA ALA A 30 6.33 5.37 -14.88
C ALA A 30 5.34 4.59 -14.00
N ILE A 31 5.86 3.68 -13.19
CA ILE A 31 5.11 2.97 -12.16
C ILE A 31 5.58 3.49 -10.80
N VAL A 32 4.69 4.11 -10.04
CA VAL A 32 4.93 4.47 -8.63
C VAL A 32 4.60 3.25 -7.77
N TRP A 33 5.60 2.71 -7.09
CA TRP A 33 5.50 1.54 -6.24
C TRP A 33 5.30 1.94 -4.77
N VAL A 34 4.22 1.46 -4.17
CA VAL A 34 3.83 1.71 -2.78
C VAL A 34 3.99 0.41 -1.99
N HIS A 35 4.98 0.37 -1.11
CA HIS A 35 5.25 -0.79 -0.28
C HIS A 35 4.21 -0.98 0.84
N GLY A 36 4.15 -2.22 1.35
CA GLY A 36 3.27 -2.64 2.44
C GLY A 36 3.79 -2.33 3.84
N LEU A 37 3.19 -2.97 4.84
CA LEU A 37 3.47 -2.83 6.26
C LEU A 37 4.93 -3.20 6.59
N GLY A 38 5.61 -2.39 7.40
CA GLY A 38 6.99 -2.62 7.86
C GLY A 38 8.08 -2.60 6.78
N SER A 39 7.68 -2.42 5.52
CA SER A 39 8.54 -2.54 4.34
C SER A 39 9.26 -1.22 4.00
N SER A 40 9.90 -1.12 2.84
CA SER A 40 10.65 0.08 2.41
C SER A 40 10.74 0.19 0.88
N ALA A 41 11.42 1.22 0.40
CA ALA A 41 11.79 1.40 -1.01
C ALA A 41 12.62 0.23 -1.58
N PHE A 42 13.22 -0.61 -0.73
CA PHE A 42 14.03 -1.76 -1.14
C PHE A 42 13.26 -3.08 -1.20
N SER A 43 11.94 -3.05 -1.04
CA SER A 43 11.14 -4.27 -1.09
C SER A 43 10.64 -4.58 -2.50
N GLN A 44 10.44 -5.86 -2.77
CA GLN A 44 9.91 -6.36 -4.04
C GLN A 44 10.79 -6.02 -5.26
N LEU A 45 12.12 -5.90 -5.04
CA LEU A 45 13.07 -5.54 -6.09
C LEU A 45 13.12 -6.53 -7.25
N GLY A 46 12.81 -7.82 -7.04
CA GLY A 46 12.71 -8.79 -8.13
C GLY A 46 11.60 -8.43 -9.14
N ILE A 47 10.42 -8.03 -8.65
CA ILE A 47 9.32 -7.56 -9.52
C ILE A 47 9.68 -6.22 -10.15
N VAL A 48 10.20 -5.29 -9.35
CA VAL A 48 10.60 -3.94 -9.80
C VAL A 48 11.65 -4.02 -10.91
N ASP A 49 12.65 -4.90 -10.77
CA ASP A 49 13.65 -5.12 -11.80
C ASP A 49 12.97 -5.59 -13.08
N HIS A 50 12.14 -6.63 -13.04
CA HIS A 50 11.46 -7.13 -14.25
C HIS A 50 10.48 -6.14 -14.91
N LEU A 51 10.00 -5.12 -14.18
CA LEU A 51 9.14 -4.06 -14.69
C LEU A 51 9.91 -2.92 -15.36
N ALA A 52 11.11 -2.59 -14.86
CA ALA A 52 11.93 -1.54 -15.44
C ALA A 52 12.52 -1.98 -16.78
N ASP A 53 12.29 -1.19 -17.82
CA ASP A 53 12.76 -1.44 -19.19
C ASP A 53 13.10 -0.11 -19.91
N THR A 54 13.35 -0.15 -21.21
CA THR A 54 13.75 1.02 -22.00
C THR A 54 12.67 2.11 -22.11
N ASP A 55 11.41 1.78 -21.84
CA ASP A 55 10.27 2.70 -21.93
C ASP A 55 9.60 2.97 -20.57
N THR A 56 9.88 2.14 -19.57
CA THR A 56 9.20 2.11 -18.27
C THR A 56 10.20 2.34 -17.14
N ALA A 57 10.01 3.43 -16.39
CA ALA A 57 10.66 3.61 -15.10
C ALA A 57 9.79 3.07 -13.96
N VAL A 58 10.42 2.60 -12.89
CA VAL A 58 9.75 2.22 -11.65
C VAL A 58 10.31 3.04 -10.50
N ILE A 59 9.43 3.70 -9.76
CA ILE A 59 9.77 4.59 -8.66
C ILE A 59 9.35 3.90 -7.38
N THR A 60 10.31 3.52 -6.56
CA THR A 60 10.06 3.04 -5.19
C THR A 60 10.38 4.17 -4.22
N PHE A 61 9.69 4.25 -3.10
CA PHE A 61 9.95 5.27 -2.08
C PHE A 61 9.49 4.79 -0.72
N ASN A 62 10.12 5.32 0.33
CA ASN A 62 9.70 5.12 1.71
C ASN A 62 8.46 5.99 1.97
N ASN A 63 7.26 5.41 1.99
CA ASN A 63 6.12 6.11 2.59
C ASN A 63 6.33 6.23 4.10
N ARG A 64 5.60 7.10 4.80
CA ARG A 64 5.82 7.32 6.24
C ARG A 64 5.53 6.09 7.11
N GLY A 65 4.98 5.01 6.58
CA GLY A 65 4.88 3.71 7.26
C GLY A 65 6.11 2.80 7.15
N PHE A 66 7.23 3.23 6.56
CA PHE A 66 8.39 2.36 6.32
C PHE A 66 9.13 1.92 7.59
N GLY A 67 9.55 0.65 7.62
CA GLY A 67 10.13 0.01 8.80
C GLY A 67 9.21 0.10 10.04
N THR A 68 9.75 -0.20 11.22
CA THR A 68 8.95 -0.21 12.45
C THR A 68 8.86 1.16 13.10
N ILE A 69 10.00 1.72 13.51
CA ILE A 69 10.14 3.07 14.07
C ILE A 69 11.28 3.75 13.32
N ASN A 70 10.99 4.88 12.70
CA ASN A 70 11.91 5.61 11.84
C ASN A 70 11.72 7.12 12.01
N SER A 71 12.49 7.90 11.26
CA SER A 71 12.25 9.34 11.14
C SER A 71 12.37 9.83 9.71
N VAL A 72 11.64 10.89 9.40
CA VAL A 72 11.74 11.62 8.12
C VAL A 72 11.85 13.12 8.38
N LYS A 73 12.50 13.83 7.46
CA LYS A 73 12.55 15.29 7.50
C LYS A 73 11.23 15.86 7.01
N ARG A 74 10.71 16.88 7.70
CA ARG A 74 9.65 17.76 7.20
C ARG A 74 10.18 19.18 7.09
N ARG A 75 10.10 19.78 5.90
CA ARG A 75 10.53 21.17 5.66
C ARG A 75 9.50 22.14 6.23
N ILE A 76 9.95 23.12 7.01
CA ILE A 76 9.12 24.15 7.66
C ILE A 76 9.82 25.50 7.45
N GLY A 77 9.29 26.32 6.54
CA GLY A 77 9.98 27.53 6.08
C GLY A 77 11.38 27.19 5.55
N ASN A 78 12.40 27.83 6.11
CA ASN A 78 13.81 27.60 5.76
C ASN A 78 14.50 26.54 6.61
N THR A 79 13.78 25.85 7.51
CA THR A 79 14.34 24.81 8.39
C THR A 79 13.72 23.44 8.11
N SER A 80 14.27 22.39 8.73
CA SER A 80 13.67 21.05 8.70
C SER A 80 13.56 20.48 10.11
N LYS A 81 12.44 19.82 10.39
CA LYS A 81 12.23 19.07 11.63
C LYS A 81 12.26 17.58 11.34
N SER A 82 12.91 16.80 12.21
CA SER A 82 12.79 15.34 12.20
C SER A 82 11.46 14.94 12.82
N ILE A 83 10.69 14.11 12.12
CA ILE A 83 9.38 13.62 12.55
C ILE A 83 9.47 12.10 12.70
N SER A 84 9.09 11.59 13.88
CA SER A 84 8.96 10.15 14.12
C SER A 84 7.87 9.57 13.23
N VAL A 85 8.19 8.49 12.54
CA VAL A 85 7.32 7.77 11.61
C VAL A 85 7.63 6.27 11.70
N GLY A 86 7.14 5.49 10.75
CA GLY A 86 7.27 4.04 10.72
C GLY A 86 5.94 3.38 11.03
N THR A 87 5.87 2.08 10.76
CA THR A 87 4.66 1.28 10.93
C THR A 87 4.07 1.42 12.33
N ALA A 88 4.89 1.50 13.38
CA ALA A 88 4.42 1.64 14.75
C ALA A 88 3.53 2.87 14.99
N HIS A 89 3.78 3.94 14.24
CA HIS A 89 3.13 5.25 14.38
C HIS A 89 2.34 5.66 13.14
N GLU A 90 2.21 4.77 12.15
CA GLU A 90 1.64 5.14 10.85
C GLU A 90 0.19 5.58 11.01
N ILE A 91 -0.08 6.81 10.59
CA ILE A 91 -1.43 7.33 10.39
C ILE A 91 -1.81 6.99 8.95
N PHE A 92 -2.66 5.98 8.77
CA PHE A 92 -3.01 5.47 7.43
C PHE A 92 -3.47 6.56 6.46
N THR A 93 -4.28 7.51 6.92
CA THR A 93 -4.86 8.55 6.07
C THR A 93 -3.83 9.55 5.54
N ASP A 94 -2.66 9.61 6.17
CA ASP A 94 -1.55 10.45 5.74
C ASP A 94 -0.83 9.89 4.50
N SER A 95 -1.02 8.60 4.18
CA SER A 95 -0.51 7.97 2.94
C SER A 95 -0.96 8.68 1.66
N VAL A 96 -2.08 9.40 1.68
CA VAL A 96 -2.56 10.22 0.55
C VAL A 96 -1.55 11.30 0.18
N ASP A 97 -0.92 11.93 1.16
CA ASP A 97 0.09 12.97 0.95
C ASP A 97 1.38 12.38 0.37
N ASP A 98 1.77 11.20 0.87
CA ASP A 98 2.98 10.49 0.47
C ASP A 98 2.90 10.07 -1.01
N ILE A 99 1.80 9.39 -1.37
CA ILE A 99 1.54 8.95 -2.74
C ILE A 99 1.39 10.15 -3.68
N GLN A 100 0.74 11.23 -3.23
CA GLN A 100 0.63 12.45 -4.05
C GLN A 100 2.00 13.05 -4.33
N GLY A 101 2.88 13.11 -3.32
CA GLY A 101 4.26 13.54 -3.48
C GLY A 101 5.02 12.74 -4.54
N ALA A 102 4.90 11.41 -4.51
CA ALA A 102 5.56 10.52 -5.46
C ALA A 102 5.04 10.71 -6.90
N ILE A 103 3.72 10.85 -7.07
CA ILE A 103 3.12 11.14 -8.38
C ILE A 103 3.57 12.51 -8.89
N ASP A 104 3.61 13.53 -8.04
CA ASP A 104 4.04 14.87 -8.45
C ASP A 104 5.53 14.93 -8.78
N PHE A 105 6.37 14.14 -8.08
CA PHE A 105 7.77 13.94 -8.43
C PHE A 105 7.92 13.38 -9.85
N VAL A 106 7.20 12.31 -10.18
CA VAL A 106 7.21 11.69 -11.51
C VAL A 106 6.72 12.65 -12.59
N ARG A 107 5.68 13.44 -12.31
CA ARG A 107 5.20 14.47 -13.25
C ARG A 107 6.22 15.55 -13.50
N ARG A 108 6.91 16.04 -12.46
CA ARG A 108 7.99 17.04 -12.61
C ARG A 108 9.17 16.50 -13.43
N ALA A 109 9.41 15.19 -13.39
CA ALA A 109 10.36 14.53 -14.27
C ALA A 109 9.89 14.42 -15.74
N GLY A 110 8.69 14.95 -16.08
CA GLY A 110 8.16 15.02 -17.44
C GLY A 110 7.32 13.82 -17.88
N VAL A 111 7.09 12.83 -17.00
CA VAL A 111 6.38 11.60 -17.37
C VAL A 111 4.86 11.79 -17.25
N LYS A 112 4.13 11.54 -18.36
CA LYS A 112 2.66 11.72 -18.42
C LYS A 112 1.87 10.45 -18.14
N ASN A 113 2.41 9.28 -18.50
CA ASN A 113 1.75 7.99 -18.33
C ASN A 113 2.20 7.36 -17.01
N ILE A 114 1.46 7.64 -15.94
CA ILE A 114 1.80 7.18 -14.59
C ILE A 114 0.83 6.09 -14.16
N TYR A 115 1.35 5.04 -13.54
CA TYR A 115 0.59 3.94 -12.95
C TYR A 115 0.96 3.85 -11.48
N LEU A 116 0.02 3.42 -10.64
CA LEU A 116 0.25 3.22 -9.21
C LEU A 116 0.18 1.72 -8.91
N ALA A 117 1.24 1.16 -8.33
CA ALA A 117 1.28 -0.23 -7.91
C ALA A 117 1.43 -0.31 -6.40
N GLY A 118 0.45 -0.87 -5.71
CA GLY A 118 0.50 -1.15 -4.28
C GLY A 118 0.77 -2.62 -4.03
N HIS A 119 1.67 -2.94 -3.10
CA HIS A 119 1.87 -4.31 -2.59
C HIS A 119 1.39 -4.41 -1.14
N SER A 120 0.68 -5.50 -0.81
CA SER A 120 0.16 -5.75 0.53
C SER A 120 -0.65 -4.53 1.02
N THR A 121 -0.37 -3.96 2.20
CA THR A 121 -1.07 -2.75 2.70
C THR A 121 -0.89 -1.50 1.81
N GLY A 122 0.09 -1.50 0.90
CA GLY A 122 0.21 -0.50 -0.16
C GLY A 122 -0.99 -0.48 -1.10
N CYS A 123 -1.75 -1.58 -1.19
CA CYS A 123 -3.01 -1.66 -1.93
C CYS A 123 -4.09 -0.76 -1.29
N GLN A 124 -4.27 -0.86 0.03
CA GLN A 124 -5.21 -0.05 0.81
C GLN A 124 -4.87 1.42 0.64
N LYS A 125 -3.58 1.79 0.79
CA LYS A 125 -3.07 3.15 0.60
C LYS A 125 -3.36 3.66 -0.81
N SER A 126 -3.14 2.83 -1.83
CA SER A 126 -3.38 3.19 -3.24
C SER A 126 -4.86 3.44 -3.55
N ILE A 127 -5.76 2.57 -3.07
CA ILE A 127 -7.20 2.74 -3.23
C ILE A 127 -7.70 3.95 -2.43
N TYR A 128 -7.18 4.16 -1.22
CA TYR A 128 -7.54 5.31 -0.40
C TYR A 128 -7.11 6.62 -1.07
N TRP A 129 -5.87 6.72 -1.55
CA TRP A 129 -5.42 7.87 -2.35
C TRP A 129 -6.33 8.12 -3.55
N ALA A 130 -6.67 7.07 -4.31
CA ALA A 130 -7.53 7.20 -5.48
C ALA A 130 -8.93 7.69 -5.11
N SER A 131 -9.51 7.22 -4.00
CA SER A 131 -10.80 7.71 -3.51
C SER A 131 -10.78 9.20 -3.13
N LYS A 132 -9.67 9.68 -2.55
CA LYS A 132 -9.52 11.06 -2.09
C LYS A 132 -9.11 12.04 -3.18
N LYS A 133 -8.38 11.58 -4.20
CA LYS A 133 -7.89 12.39 -5.32
C LYS A 133 -8.64 12.14 -6.63
N GLY A 134 -9.69 11.32 -6.60
CA GLY A 134 -10.43 10.87 -7.78
C GLY A 134 -9.58 10.08 -8.77
N GLY A 135 -8.44 9.54 -8.32
CA GLY A 135 -7.43 8.90 -9.17
C GLY A 135 -6.84 9.82 -10.25
N ARG A 136 -7.02 11.15 -10.13
CA ARG A 136 -6.55 12.12 -11.12
C ARG A 136 -5.03 12.12 -11.17
N GLY A 137 -4.48 11.64 -12.28
CA GLY A 137 -3.04 11.62 -12.51
C GLY A 137 -2.41 10.29 -12.80
N VAL A 138 -3.18 9.21 -12.66
CA VAL A 138 -2.72 7.88 -13.03
C VAL A 138 -3.63 7.31 -14.11
N LYS A 139 -3.04 6.49 -14.98
CA LYS A 139 -3.72 5.78 -16.07
C LYS A 139 -4.34 4.47 -15.59
N GLY A 140 -3.81 3.90 -14.51
CA GLY A 140 -4.25 2.65 -13.91
C GLY A 140 -3.67 2.45 -12.51
N ILE A 141 -4.32 1.60 -11.72
CA ILE A 141 -3.87 1.15 -10.40
C ILE A 141 -3.71 -0.37 -10.45
N ILE A 142 -2.66 -0.88 -9.82
CA ILE A 142 -2.33 -2.30 -9.72
C ILE A 142 -2.25 -2.65 -8.23
N LEU A 143 -3.05 -3.63 -7.80
CA LEU A 143 -3.04 -4.16 -6.44
C LEU A 143 -2.38 -5.54 -6.45
N LEU A 144 -1.31 -5.70 -5.69
CA LEU A 144 -0.54 -6.93 -5.55
C LEU A 144 -0.75 -7.48 -4.13
N ALA A 145 -1.33 -8.67 -4.04
CA ALA A 145 -1.71 -9.32 -2.80
C ALA A 145 -2.58 -8.43 -1.87
N PRO A 146 -3.71 -7.88 -2.36
CA PRO A 146 -4.61 -7.11 -1.50
C PRO A 146 -5.39 -8.04 -0.55
N ILE A 147 -5.06 -7.96 0.75
CA ILE A 147 -5.65 -8.74 1.84
C ILE A 147 -6.21 -7.78 2.91
N SER A 148 -7.22 -8.19 3.67
CA SER A 148 -7.74 -7.49 4.84
C SER A 148 -6.87 -7.79 6.07
N ASP A 149 -6.12 -6.78 6.54
CA ASP A 149 -5.30 -6.89 7.75
C ASP A 149 -6.13 -7.27 8.99
N TYR A 150 -7.38 -6.79 9.08
CA TYR A 150 -8.29 -7.19 10.15
C TYR A 150 -8.55 -8.69 10.14
N SER A 151 -8.86 -9.26 8.96
CA SER A 151 -9.07 -10.71 8.82
C SER A 151 -7.80 -11.51 9.15
N THR A 152 -6.65 -11.02 8.68
CA THR A 152 -5.33 -11.62 8.93
C THR A 152 -5.00 -11.63 10.42
N HIS A 153 -5.20 -10.51 11.13
CA HIS A 153 -4.96 -10.46 12.57
C HIS A 153 -5.90 -11.39 13.35
N ILE A 154 -7.15 -11.52 12.93
CA ILE A 154 -8.09 -12.47 13.54
C ILE A 154 -7.65 -13.92 13.31
N MET A 155 -7.21 -14.26 12.10
CA MET A 155 -6.70 -15.58 11.75
C MET A 155 -5.44 -15.94 12.57
N LEU A 156 -4.45 -15.05 12.59
CA LEU A 156 -3.14 -15.32 13.20
C LEU A 156 -3.13 -15.21 14.73
N GLN A 157 -3.91 -14.30 15.30
CA GLN A 157 -3.87 -13.98 16.74
C GLN A 157 -5.10 -14.42 17.52
N GLY A 158 -6.17 -14.79 16.82
CA GLY A 158 -7.43 -15.21 17.42
C GLY A 158 -8.30 -14.04 17.88
N LYS A 159 -9.62 -14.22 17.73
CA LYS A 159 -10.65 -13.22 18.05
C LYS A 159 -10.54 -12.66 19.47
N ARG A 160 -10.25 -13.52 20.47
CA ARG A 160 -10.15 -13.10 21.87
C ARG A 160 -8.99 -12.13 22.13
N ARG A 161 -7.82 -12.38 21.52
CA ARG A 161 -6.65 -11.51 21.69
C ARG A 161 -6.87 -10.17 21.02
N VAL A 162 -7.37 -10.17 19.78
CA VAL A 162 -7.71 -8.95 19.05
C VAL A 162 -8.76 -8.13 19.80
N ALA A 163 -9.80 -8.76 20.35
CA ALA A 163 -10.82 -8.06 21.14
C ALA A 163 -10.24 -7.42 22.41
N ARG A 164 -9.39 -8.15 23.15
CA ARG A 164 -8.71 -7.62 24.35
C ARG A 164 -7.84 -6.42 24.01
N ALA A 165 -7.00 -6.54 22.98
CA ALA A 165 -6.14 -5.44 22.51
C ALA A 165 -6.96 -4.24 22.02
N THR A 166 -8.11 -4.48 21.38
CA THR A 166 -9.05 -3.42 20.96
C THR A 166 -9.59 -2.62 22.14
N ILE A 167 -9.96 -3.28 23.24
CA ILE A 167 -10.44 -2.59 24.45
C ILE A 167 -9.36 -1.66 25.01
N VAL A 168 -8.13 -2.16 25.13
CA VAL A 168 -6.97 -1.40 25.65
C VAL A 168 -6.66 -0.21 24.73
N ALA A 169 -6.55 -0.45 23.43
CA ALA A 169 -6.23 0.61 22.46
C ALA A 169 -7.32 1.69 22.42
N ARG A 170 -8.61 1.32 22.46
CA ARG A 170 -9.70 2.32 22.52
C ARG A 170 -9.68 3.12 23.83
N ALA A 171 -9.32 2.50 24.95
CA ALA A 171 -9.16 3.21 26.22
C ALA A 171 -8.03 4.25 26.15
N LEU A 172 -6.87 3.87 25.61
CA LEU A 172 -5.74 4.79 25.39
C LEU A 172 -6.14 5.96 24.48
N VAL A 173 -6.82 5.69 23.37
CA VAL A 173 -7.29 6.76 22.46
C VAL A 173 -8.27 7.70 23.16
N ARG A 174 -9.26 7.19 23.91
CA ARG A 174 -10.20 8.04 24.67
C ARG A 174 -9.50 8.89 25.74
N GLY A 175 -8.42 8.39 26.32
CA GLY A 175 -7.60 9.12 27.28
C GLY A 175 -6.58 10.08 26.67
N GLY A 176 -6.64 10.37 25.36
CA GLY A 176 -5.70 11.27 24.69
C GLY A 176 -4.32 10.66 24.37
N LYS A 177 -4.13 9.36 24.65
CA LYS A 177 -2.88 8.61 24.52
C LYS A 177 -2.81 7.78 23.23
N LYS A 178 -3.29 8.33 22.12
CA LYS A 178 -3.43 7.60 20.85
C LYS A 178 -2.10 7.12 20.25
N HIS A 179 -0.99 7.77 20.58
CA HIS A 179 0.37 7.43 20.16
C HIS A 179 1.16 6.65 21.23
N GLU A 180 0.50 6.22 22.31
CA GLU A 180 1.09 5.34 23.30
C GLU A 180 1.13 3.91 22.76
N MET A 181 2.27 3.25 22.89
CA MET A 181 2.46 1.86 22.47
C MET A 181 1.54 0.93 23.25
N LEU A 182 0.97 -0.08 22.58
CA LEU A 182 0.29 -1.15 23.32
C LEU A 182 1.31 -1.89 24.18
N PRO A 183 0.95 -2.28 25.42
CA PRO A 183 1.80 -3.17 26.21
C PRO A 183 2.06 -4.49 25.46
N ALA A 184 3.32 -4.93 25.40
CA ALA A 184 3.73 -6.11 24.64
C ALA A 184 2.96 -7.41 25.02
N HIS A 185 2.56 -7.53 26.29
CA HIS A 185 1.77 -8.67 26.78
C HIS A 185 0.32 -8.65 26.26
N ILE A 186 -0.20 -7.50 25.83
CA ILE A 186 -1.50 -7.34 25.17
C ILE A 186 -1.38 -7.60 23.68
N TRP A 187 -0.40 -6.98 23.02
CA TRP A 187 -0.13 -7.12 21.60
C TRP A 187 1.37 -7.11 21.35
N TYR A 188 1.89 -8.15 20.69
CA TYR A 188 3.33 -8.37 20.56
C TYR A 188 3.99 -7.49 19.50
N GLN A 189 3.25 -7.07 18.47
CA GLN A 189 3.78 -6.16 17.47
C GLN A 189 3.85 -4.74 18.02
N GLU A 190 4.90 -4.03 17.65
CA GLU A 190 5.15 -2.65 18.06
C GLU A 190 4.18 -1.71 17.33
N PHE A 191 2.95 -1.59 17.84
CA PHE A 191 1.96 -0.62 17.37
C PHE A 191 1.57 0.33 18.51
N ASP A 192 1.44 1.61 18.17
CA ASP A 192 0.68 2.52 19.02
C ASP A 192 -0.82 2.25 18.95
N ALA A 193 -1.56 2.82 19.91
CA ALA A 193 -2.98 2.58 20.07
C ALA A 193 -3.77 2.87 18.80
N GLN A 194 -3.49 3.97 18.09
CA GLN A 194 -4.18 4.30 16.85
C GLN A 194 -3.81 3.36 15.70
N ARG A 195 -2.54 2.94 15.58
CA ARG A 195 -2.12 2.03 14.52
C ARG A 195 -2.75 0.67 14.67
N PHE A 196 -2.75 0.13 15.89
CA PHE A 196 -3.39 -1.14 16.19
C PHE A 196 -4.86 -1.11 15.77
N LEU A 197 -5.59 -0.04 16.12
CA LEU A 197 -6.99 0.11 15.73
C LEU A 197 -7.15 0.20 14.21
N SER A 198 -6.27 0.93 13.54
CA SER A 198 -6.30 1.08 12.07
C SER A 198 -6.21 -0.27 11.35
N LEU A 199 -5.36 -1.19 11.82
CA LEU A 199 -5.17 -2.50 11.21
C LEU A 199 -6.14 -3.58 11.71
N SER A 200 -6.55 -3.51 12.97
CA SER A 200 -7.11 -4.66 13.69
C SER A 200 -8.58 -4.51 14.04
N THR A 201 -9.27 -3.46 13.55
CA THR A 201 -10.71 -3.29 13.84
C THR A 201 -11.56 -3.19 12.57
N PRO A 202 -12.78 -3.76 12.62
CA PRO A 202 -13.65 -3.83 11.44
C PRO A 202 -14.17 -2.46 10.99
N ASP A 203 -14.25 -1.50 11.91
CA ASP A 203 -14.72 -0.12 11.69
C ASP A 203 -13.63 0.82 11.15
N SER A 204 -12.39 0.35 11.03
CA SER A 204 -11.30 1.14 10.46
C SER A 204 -11.59 1.58 9.01
N VAL A 205 -11.06 2.75 8.66
CA VAL A 205 -11.06 3.28 7.29
C VAL A 205 -10.05 2.57 6.38
N GLU A 206 -9.01 1.96 6.96
CA GLU A 206 -8.00 1.15 6.25
C GLU A 206 -8.54 -0.24 5.88
N GLU A 207 -9.58 -0.70 6.58
CA GLU A 207 -10.30 -1.95 6.30
C GLU A 207 -11.23 -1.78 5.08
N ILE A 208 -10.60 -1.62 3.91
CA ILE A 208 -11.21 -1.37 2.59
C ILE A 208 -11.62 -2.67 1.91
N PHE A 209 -10.79 -3.71 1.98
CA PHE A 209 -11.02 -5.02 1.37
C PHE A 209 -11.84 -5.93 2.29
N SER A 210 -13.03 -5.45 2.65
CA SER A 210 -13.81 -5.96 3.79
C SER A 210 -14.57 -7.26 3.51
N TYR A 211 -13.97 -8.23 2.81
CA TYR A 211 -14.57 -9.53 2.51
C TYR A 211 -14.85 -10.38 3.77
N ALA A 212 -14.16 -10.09 4.88
CA ALA A 212 -14.43 -10.69 6.19
C ALA A 212 -15.67 -10.11 6.88
N GLN A 213 -16.31 -9.11 6.28
CA GLN A 213 -17.49 -8.42 6.81
C GLN A 213 -18.61 -8.41 5.77
N PRO A 214 -19.39 -9.50 5.62
CA PRO A 214 -20.37 -9.66 4.53
C PRO A 214 -21.42 -8.54 4.44
N LYS A 215 -21.73 -7.89 5.57
CA LYS A 215 -22.69 -6.77 5.65
C LYS A 215 -22.05 -5.40 5.38
N LYS A 216 -20.72 -5.29 5.36
CA LYS A 216 -20.01 -4.02 5.15
C LYS A 216 -19.92 -3.73 3.65
N ASN A 217 -20.51 -2.62 3.24
CA ASN A 217 -20.37 -2.11 1.87
C ASN A 217 -18.99 -1.44 1.71
N PRO A 218 -18.09 -1.90 0.81
CA PRO A 218 -16.76 -1.33 0.61
C PRO A 218 -16.84 -0.02 -0.18
N ARG A 219 -17.40 1.03 0.44
CA ARG A 219 -17.68 2.32 -0.21
C ARG A 219 -16.43 2.94 -0.83
N ILE A 220 -15.29 2.89 -0.14
CA ILE A 220 -14.03 3.46 -0.62
C ILE A 220 -13.60 2.79 -1.93
N LEU A 221 -13.58 1.46 -1.99
CA LEU A 221 -13.25 0.72 -3.22
C LEU A 221 -14.20 1.08 -4.38
N LYS A 222 -15.51 1.15 -4.12
CA LYS A 222 -16.53 1.44 -5.14
C LYS A 222 -16.43 2.85 -5.75
N THR A 223 -15.79 3.79 -5.07
CA THR A 223 -15.55 5.15 -5.61
C THR A 223 -14.44 5.21 -6.65
N VAL A 224 -13.55 4.21 -6.70
CA VAL A 224 -12.42 4.22 -7.63
C VAL A 224 -12.87 3.80 -9.02
N LYS A 225 -12.82 4.75 -9.97
CA LYS A 225 -13.21 4.54 -11.38
C LYS A 225 -12.03 4.35 -12.35
N VAL A 226 -10.81 4.61 -11.90
CA VAL A 226 -9.57 4.39 -12.67
C VAL A 226 -9.41 2.90 -12.98
N PRO A 227 -8.83 2.49 -14.13
CA PRO A 227 -8.57 1.09 -14.45
C PRO A 227 -7.83 0.40 -13.31
N LEU A 228 -8.25 -0.82 -12.99
CA LEU A 228 -7.74 -1.55 -11.85
C LEU A 228 -7.30 -2.97 -12.25
N LEU A 229 -6.06 -3.34 -11.94
CA LEU A 229 -5.61 -4.72 -11.94
C LEU A 229 -5.51 -5.21 -10.50
N VAL A 230 -6.04 -6.39 -10.23
CA VAL A 230 -5.88 -7.10 -8.95
C VAL A 230 -5.15 -8.40 -9.22
N LEU A 231 -4.00 -8.59 -8.57
CA LEU A 231 -3.22 -9.82 -8.60
C LEU A 231 -3.19 -10.43 -7.20
N LEU A 232 -3.72 -11.64 -7.05
CA LEU A 232 -3.74 -12.41 -5.81
C LEU A 232 -2.72 -13.55 -5.90
N GLY A 233 -2.02 -13.86 -4.81
CA GLY A 233 -1.26 -15.10 -4.70
C GLY A 233 -2.19 -16.26 -4.38
N GLU A 234 -2.10 -17.39 -5.08
CA GLU A 234 -2.93 -18.57 -4.78
C GLU A 234 -2.67 -19.12 -3.37
N LYS A 235 -1.41 -19.04 -2.92
CA LYS A 235 -0.95 -19.55 -1.61
C LYS A 235 -0.61 -18.42 -0.65
N ASP A 236 -1.30 -17.29 -0.75
CA ASP A 236 -1.10 -16.14 0.13
C ASP A 236 -1.36 -16.51 1.60
N GLU A 237 -0.29 -16.56 2.38
CA GLU A 237 -0.28 -17.02 3.77
C GLU A 237 -0.98 -16.05 4.75
N TYR A 238 -1.37 -14.86 4.29
CA TYR A 238 -2.13 -13.89 5.09
C TYR A 238 -3.64 -13.90 4.79
N GLY A 239 -4.09 -14.65 3.79
CA GLY A 239 -5.50 -14.84 3.47
C GLY A 239 -6.20 -15.77 4.46
N ASP A 240 -7.31 -15.33 5.05
CA ASP A 240 -8.16 -16.16 5.93
C ASP A 240 -9.07 -17.15 5.17
N ARG A 241 -8.95 -17.19 3.84
CA ARG A 241 -9.78 -17.96 2.90
C ARG A 241 -9.06 -18.16 1.56
N PRO A 242 -9.54 -19.07 0.69
CA PRO A 242 -8.97 -19.27 -0.64
C PRO A 242 -8.96 -18.00 -1.50
N ALA A 243 -7.93 -17.86 -2.35
CA ALA A 243 -7.75 -16.72 -3.24
C ALA A 243 -8.94 -16.51 -4.19
N GLU A 244 -9.62 -17.59 -4.60
CA GLU A 244 -10.83 -17.58 -5.43
C GLU A 244 -11.97 -16.82 -4.74
N GLY A 245 -12.15 -17.01 -3.43
CA GLY A 245 -13.17 -16.30 -2.67
C GLY A 245 -12.89 -14.81 -2.56
N ILE A 246 -11.61 -14.43 -2.44
CA ILE A 246 -11.19 -13.02 -2.44
C ILE A 246 -11.35 -12.42 -3.84
N ALA A 247 -10.97 -13.16 -4.88
CA ALA A 247 -11.11 -12.74 -6.27
C ALA A 247 -12.58 -12.47 -6.63
N GLU A 248 -13.49 -13.36 -6.22
CA GLU A 248 -14.93 -13.20 -6.45
C GLU A 248 -15.48 -11.98 -5.71
N TRP A 249 -15.02 -11.73 -4.49
CA TRP A 249 -15.36 -10.51 -3.77
C TRP A 249 -14.92 -9.25 -4.53
N PHE A 250 -13.71 -9.23 -5.10
CA PHE A 250 -13.27 -8.11 -5.93
C PHE A 250 -14.11 -7.95 -7.19
N LYS A 251 -14.45 -9.03 -7.91
CA LYS A 251 -15.31 -8.96 -9.11
C LYS A 251 -16.68 -8.35 -8.80
N MET A 252 -17.28 -8.70 -7.66
CA MET A 252 -18.58 -8.15 -7.25
C MET A 252 -18.52 -6.66 -6.85
N HIS A 253 -17.40 -6.18 -6.31
CA HIS A 253 -17.32 -4.88 -5.65
C HIS A 253 -16.49 -3.82 -6.36
N VAL A 254 -15.60 -4.21 -7.28
CA VAL A 254 -14.84 -3.26 -8.10
C VAL A 254 -15.78 -2.55 -9.07
N GLN A 255 -15.61 -1.24 -9.17
CA GLN A 255 -16.43 -0.38 -10.03
C GLN A 255 -15.56 0.48 -10.96
N ALA A 256 -14.33 0.02 -11.20
CA ALA A 256 -13.39 0.63 -12.13
C ALA A 256 -13.93 0.56 -13.57
N ARG A 257 -13.63 1.55 -14.40
CA ARG A 257 -14.05 1.59 -15.81
C ARG A 257 -13.57 0.38 -16.63
N LYS A 258 -12.42 -0.17 -16.24
CA LYS A 258 -11.85 -1.42 -16.74
C LYS A 258 -11.21 -2.12 -15.55
N SER A 259 -11.50 -3.40 -15.36
CA SER A 259 -10.88 -4.18 -14.30
C SER A 259 -10.45 -5.55 -14.79
N ASP A 260 -9.39 -6.07 -14.18
CA ASP A 260 -8.90 -7.42 -14.40
C ASP A 260 -8.48 -7.97 -13.02
N ILE A 261 -8.99 -9.15 -12.67
CA ILE A 261 -8.75 -9.81 -11.38
C ILE A 261 -8.17 -11.17 -11.68
N ARG A 262 -6.93 -11.42 -11.24
CA ARG A 262 -6.20 -12.65 -11.52
C ARG A 262 -5.60 -13.25 -10.26
N ILE A 263 -5.50 -14.56 -10.26
CA ILE A 263 -4.77 -15.35 -9.28
C ILE A 263 -3.48 -15.84 -9.94
N ILE A 264 -2.36 -15.74 -9.24
CA ILE A 264 -1.05 -16.21 -9.68
C ILE A 264 -0.82 -17.60 -9.06
N PRO A 265 -0.84 -18.68 -9.86
CA PRO A 265 -0.78 -20.04 -9.32
C PRO A 265 0.51 -20.31 -8.53
N GLY A 266 0.37 -20.91 -7.36
CA GLY A 266 1.43 -21.27 -6.43
C GLY A 266 2.08 -20.11 -5.69
N ALA A 267 1.76 -18.85 -6.03
CA ALA A 267 2.47 -17.71 -5.48
C ALA A 267 2.08 -17.42 -4.03
N PRO A 268 3.06 -17.16 -3.13
CA PRO A 268 2.81 -16.66 -1.77
C PRO A 268 2.50 -15.16 -1.79
N HIS A 269 2.27 -14.56 -0.62
CA HIS A 269 1.98 -13.12 -0.47
C HIS A 269 3.05 -12.21 -1.07
N SER A 270 4.31 -12.65 -1.00
CA SER A 270 5.46 -11.92 -1.54
C SER A 270 5.58 -12.03 -3.06
N PHE A 271 4.88 -12.98 -3.70
CA PHE A 271 5.12 -13.44 -5.08
C PHE A 271 6.55 -13.94 -5.34
N ALA A 272 7.24 -14.42 -4.31
CA ALA A 272 8.52 -15.12 -4.48
C ALA A 272 8.39 -16.24 -5.53
N ASP A 273 9.43 -16.40 -6.34
CA ASP A 273 9.53 -17.34 -7.46
C ASP A 273 8.50 -17.12 -8.59
N SER A 274 7.81 -15.96 -8.56
CA SER A 274 6.77 -15.58 -9.53
C SER A 274 6.96 -14.18 -10.08
N GLU A 275 8.08 -13.53 -9.80
CA GLU A 275 8.31 -12.11 -10.05
C GLU A 275 8.22 -11.75 -11.53
N GLN A 276 8.85 -12.55 -12.40
CA GLN A 276 8.79 -12.36 -13.84
C GLN A 276 7.36 -12.53 -14.38
N ARG A 277 6.60 -13.49 -13.85
CA ARG A 277 5.21 -13.77 -14.26
C ARG A 277 4.30 -12.62 -13.84
N VAL A 278 4.46 -12.10 -12.62
CA VAL A 278 3.77 -10.91 -12.12
C VAL A 278 4.09 -9.70 -12.98
N ALA A 279 5.38 -9.40 -13.19
CA ALA A 279 5.81 -8.26 -14.01
C ALA A 279 5.30 -8.36 -15.46
N THR A 280 5.28 -9.55 -16.04
CA THR A 280 4.73 -9.78 -17.40
C THR A 280 3.22 -9.54 -17.43
N THR A 281 2.49 -9.97 -16.40
CA THR A 281 1.04 -9.74 -16.29
C THR A 281 0.74 -8.24 -16.19
N MET A 282 1.50 -7.53 -15.36
CA MET A 282 1.40 -6.07 -15.21
C MET A 282 1.67 -5.35 -16.53
N ARG A 283 2.77 -5.70 -17.24
CA ARG A 283 3.13 -5.09 -18.54
C ARG A 283 2.05 -5.32 -19.60
N ARG A 284 1.52 -6.54 -19.70
CA ARG A 284 0.42 -6.86 -20.64
C ARG A 284 -0.84 -6.06 -20.32
N TRP A 285 -1.19 -5.94 -19.04
CA TRP A 285 -2.35 -5.15 -18.64
C TRP A 285 -2.16 -3.66 -18.94
N ILE A 286 -0.99 -3.09 -18.61
CA ILE A 286 -0.61 -1.70 -18.92
C ILE A 286 -0.72 -1.41 -20.41
N ALA A 287 -0.25 -2.33 -21.26
CA ALA A 287 -0.30 -2.19 -22.71
C ALA A 287 -1.72 -2.28 -23.29
N SER A 288 -2.68 -2.83 -22.53
CA SER A 288 -4.08 -2.96 -22.95
C SER A 288 -4.94 -1.73 -22.64
N LEU A 289 -4.40 -0.74 -21.92
CA LEU A 289 -5.12 0.48 -21.53
C LEU A 289 -4.96 1.59 -22.56
#